data_AF-A0A920QZL4-F1
#
_entry.id   AF-A0A920QZL4-F1
#
_cell.length_a   1.000
_cell.length_b   1.000
_cell.length_c   1.000
_cell.angle_alpha   90.00
_cell.angle_beta   90.00
_cell.angle_gamma   90.00
#
_symmetry.space_group_name_H-M   'P 1'
#
loop_
_entity.id
_entity.type
_entity.pdbx_description
1 polymer ?
#
loop_
_entity_poly.entity_id
_entity_poly.type
_entity_poly.pdbx_seq_one_letter_code
_entity_poly.pdbx_strand_id
1 'polypeptide(L)'
;MIVLAASAGDNAEMMIEDWKAVGISSKLDVVSRATFETRAKEFSTEFNQWGLDTACCLWSDANKQLPVNIGSVNWGNGFAAWWIKQNTGNEVGTIVEPPANVKEMFKHYEDGLTSPPEQGNIHARAIYEEIVDQQYIIPLVGFGPRVAVVNANMGNVPEFAVMDWPFRGPSTAYPEQFYFKK
;
A
#
# COMPACT_ATOMS: atom_id res chain seq x y z
N MET A 1 13.15 4.39 21.05
CA MET A 1 12.35 5.52 20.52
C MET A 1 12.02 5.17 19.09
N ILE A 2 10.76 4.86 18.80
CA ILE A 2 10.31 4.44 17.47
C ILE A 2 10.33 5.63 16.49
N VAL A 3 10.92 5.47 15.31
CA VAL A 3 10.93 6.48 14.24
C VAL A 3 9.82 6.16 13.24
N LEU A 4 8.82 7.04 13.17
CA LEU A 4 7.72 6.96 12.21
C LEU A 4 8.00 7.88 11.01
N ALA A 5 8.12 7.31 9.82
CA ALA A 5 8.15 8.10 8.58
C ALA A 5 6.74 8.21 7.98
N ALA A 6 6.29 9.42 7.64
CA ALA A 6 4.91 9.67 7.19
C ALA A 6 4.84 10.55 5.95
N SER A 7 3.86 10.27 5.08
CA SER A 7 3.48 11.15 3.97
C SER A 7 2.30 12.07 4.31
N ALA A 8 1.61 11.81 5.43
CA ALA A 8 0.57 12.65 6.01
C ALA A 8 0.89 12.91 7.49
N GLY A 9 1.49 14.06 7.79
CA GLY A 9 2.01 14.41 9.12
C GLY A 9 0.95 14.38 10.22
N ASP A 10 -0.21 14.98 9.99
CA ASP A 10 -1.25 15.17 11.01
C ASP A 10 -1.77 13.85 11.61
N ASN A 11 -2.01 12.84 10.78
CA ASN A 11 -2.44 11.51 11.25
C ASN A 11 -1.36 10.85 12.11
N ALA A 12 -0.10 11.02 11.73
CA ALA A 12 1.04 10.44 12.40
C ALA A 12 1.31 11.12 13.76
N GLU A 13 1.04 12.42 13.88
CA GLU A 13 1.08 13.15 15.16
C GLU A 13 0.02 12.63 16.15
N MET A 14 -1.22 12.43 15.69
CA MET A 14 -2.28 11.86 16.52
C MET A 14 -1.92 10.46 17.04
N MET A 15 -1.39 9.59 16.17
CA MET A 15 -0.94 8.25 16.57
C MET A 15 0.14 8.27 17.65
N ILE A 16 1.07 9.22 17.58
CA ILE A 16 2.19 9.32 18.53
C ILE A 16 1.69 9.70 19.93
N GLU A 17 0.69 10.57 20.03
CA GLU A 17 0.08 10.90 21.33
C GLU A 17 -0.70 9.70 21.91
N ASP A 18 -1.41 8.93 21.08
CA ASP A 18 -2.08 7.69 21.51
C ASP A 18 -1.08 6.63 22.00
N TRP A 19 0.04 6.46 21.29
CA TRP A 19 1.13 5.57 21.68
C TRP A 19 1.78 5.97 23.00
N LYS A 20 2.00 7.27 23.20
CA LYS A 20 2.51 7.80 24.45
C LYS A 20 1.58 7.53 25.63
N ALA A 21 0.26 7.59 25.43
CA ALA A 21 -0.73 7.26 26.46
C ALA A 21 -0.63 5.81 26.96
N VAL A 22 -0.17 4.89 26.11
CA VAL A 22 0.08 3.47 26.46
C VAL A 22 1.56 3.17 26.75
N GLY A 23 2.40 4.20 26.89
CA GLY A 23 3.81 4.06 27.29
C GLY A 23 4.79 3.73 26.15
N ILE A 24 4.38 3.87 24.88
CA ILE A 24 5.24 3.69 23.72
C ILE A 24 5.93 5.02 23.39
N SER A 25 7.27 5.02 23.45
CA SER A 25 8.08 6.19 23.09
C SER A 25 8.37 6.22 21.59
N SER A 26 7.87 7.25 20.91
CA SER A 26 8.00 7.45 19.46
C SER A 26 8.37 8.90 19.11
N LYS A 27 8.89 9.09 17.89
CA LYS A 27 9.10 10.40 17.25
C LYS A 27 8.60 10.36 15.80
N LEU A 28 8.04 11.47 15.35
CA LEU A 28 7.69 11.68 13.95
C LEU A 28 8.92 12.17 13.19
N ASP A 29 9.20 11.56 12.04
CA ASP A 29 10.19 12.05 11.09
C ASP A 29 9.52 12.27 9.73
N VAL A 30 9.14 13.52 9.47
CA VAL A 30 8.55 13.92 8.19
C VAL A 30 9.67 14.07 7.17
N VAL A 31 9.68 13.18 6.19
CA VAL A 31 10.73 13.12 5.17
C VAL A 31 10.15 13.30 3.77
N SER A 32 10.99 13.68 2.82
CA SER A 32 10.59 13.70 1.41
C SER A 32 10.18 12.30 0.92
N ARG A 33 9.35 12.22 -0.12
CA ARG A 33 8.96 10.94 -0.74
C ARG A 33 10.16 10.09 -1.16
N ALA A 34 11.18 10.72 -1.76
CA ALA A 34 12.39 10.00 -2.18
C ALA A 34 13.16 9.45 -0.97
N THR A 35 13.28 10.24 0.09
CA THR A 35 13.93 9.79 1.33
C THR A 35 13.15 8.65 2.00
N PHE A 36 11.82 8.74 2.04
CA PHE A 36 10.94 7.69 2.55
C PHE A 36 11.19 6.36 1.82
N GLU A 37 11.14 6.39 0.48
CA GLU A 37 11.33 5.19 -0.34
C GLU A 37 12.74 4.61 -0.18
N THR A 38 13.79 5.44 -0.12
CA THR A 38 15.15 4.95 0.16
C THR A 38 15.23 4.25 1.51
N ARG A 39 14.70 4.86 2.57
CA ARG A 39 14.77 4.28 3.91
C ARG A 39 13.97 2.98 4.05
N ALA A 40 12.82 2.89 3.39
CA ALA A 40 12.05 1.65 3.34
C ALA A 40 12.89 0.50 2.76
N LYS A 41 13.67 0.75 1.69
CA LYS A 41 14.56 -0.24 1.06
C LYS A 41 15.75 -0.63 1.93
N GLU A 42 16.25 0.29 2.74
CA GLU A 42 17.41 0.12 3.62
C GLU A 42 17.05 -0.42 5.00
N PHE A 43 15.76 -0.65 5.30
CA PHE A 43 15.29 -1.02 6.65
C PHE A 43 15.66 -0.01 7.73
N SER A 44 15.79 1.27 7.37
CA SER A 44 16.21 2.34 8.29
C SER A 44 15.05 3.09 8.93
N THR A 45 13.83 2.54 8.82
CA THR A 45 12.60 3.00 9.49
C THR A 45 12.02 1.86 10.31
N GLU A 46 11.61 2.14 11.55
CA GLU A 46 10.96 1.15 12.42
C GLU A 46 9.46 1.05 12.12
N PHE A 47 8.83 2.19 11.78
CA PHE A 47 7.42 2.24 11.40
C PHE A 47 7.22 3.20 10.21
N ASN A 48 6.33 2.81 9.29
CA ASN A 48 6.00 3.59 8.11
C ASN A 48 4.50 3.85 8.04
N GLN A 49 4.10 5.12 7.90
CA GLN A 49 2.72 5.52 7.67
C GLN A 49 2.50 5.76 6.18
N TRP A 50 1.57 5.01 5.61
CA TRP A 50 1.19 5.10 4.20
C TRP A 50 -0.28 4.78 3.99
N GLY A 51 -0.83 5.14 2.82
CA GLY A 51 -2.19 4.77 2.42
C GLY A 51 -2.28 3.35 1.87
N LEU A 52 -3.35 2.63 2.19
CA LEU A 52 -3.70 1.35 1.58
C LEU A 52 -4.68 1.57 0.43
N ASP A 53 -4.16 1.84 -0.77
CA ASP A 53 -4.92 2.28 -1.94
C ASP A 53 -5.35 1.13 -2.88
N THR A 54 -4.66 -0.02 -2.85
CA THR A 54 -4.93 -1.17 -3.73
C THR A 54 -5.70 -2.33 -3.10
N ALA A 55 -6.40 -2.14 -1.97
CA ALA A 55 -7.10 -3.23 -1.28
C ALA A 55 -8.15 -3.95 -2.15
N CYS A 56 -8.76 -3.26 -3.11
CA CYS A 56 -9.71 -3.86 -4.05
C CYS A 56 -9.05 -4.54 -5.26
N CYS A 57 -7.73 -4.41 -5.44
CA CYS A 57 -7.02 -4.78 -6.66
C CYS A 57 -5.84 -5.73 -6.41
N LEU A 58 -5.94 -6.62 -5.41
CA LEU A 58 -4.87 -7.54 -4.98
C LEU A 58 -4.16 -8.24 -6.16
N TRP A 59 -4.94 -8.72 -7.15
CA TRP A 59 -4.40 -9.47 -8.29
C TRP A 59 -3.74 -8.60 -9.36
N SER A 60 -4.07 -7.31 -9.42
CA SER A 60 -3.42 -6.36 -10.33
C SER A 60 -2.19 -5.72 -9.70
N ASP A 61 -2.24 -5.48 -8.38
CA ASP A 61 -1.08 -5.08 -7.60
C ASP A 61 -1.25 -5.42 -6.10
N ALA A 62 -0.48 -6.41 -5.65
CA ALA A 62 -0.44 -6.85 -4.26
C ALA A 62 0.55 -6.08 -3.38
N ASN A 63 1.24 -5.05 -3.90
CA ASN A 63 2.38 -4.44 -3.22
C ASN A 63 2.08 -3.73 -1.90
N LYS A 64 0.82 -3.49 -1.56
CA LYS A 64 0.45 -2.94 -0.26
C LYS A 64 0.06 -4.03 0.74
N GLN A 65 -0.41 -5.17 0.26
CA GLN A 65 -0.91 -6.29 1.05
C GLN A 65 0.20 -7.32 1.30
N LEU A 66 1.08 -7.52 0.33
CA LEU A 66 2.12 -8.55 0.35
C LEU A 66 3.50 -7.96 0.06
N PRO A 67 4.55 -8.49 0.70
CA PRO A 67 5.93 -8.13 0.40
C PRO A 67 6.39 -8.89 -0.86
N VAL A 68 5.89 -8.46 -2.02
CA VAL A 68 6.25 -9.04 -3.34
C VAL A 68 7.06 -8.08 -4.22
N ASN A 69 7.25 -6.85 -3.77
CA ASN A 69 8.15 -5.87 -4.38
C ASN A 69 8.87 -5.04 -3.32
N ILE A 70 9.90 -4.29 -3.71
CA ILE A 70 10.67 -3.44 -2.80
C ILE A 70 10.29 -1.96 -2.98
N GLY A 71 10.06 -1.27 -1.86
CA GLY A 71 9.89 0.19 -1.81
C GLY A 71 8.44 0.68 -1.91
N SER A 72 7.55 -0.05 -2.58
CA SER A 72 6.11 0.24 -2.54
C SER A 72 5.42 -0.45 -1.36
N VAL A 73 5.95 -1.57 -0.89
CA VAL A 73 5.51 -2.25 0.34
C VAL A 73 6.12 -1.55 1.55
N ASN A 74 5.25 -1.21 2.51
CA ASN A 74 5.64 -0.49 3.74
C ASN A 74 5.92 -1.43 4.91
N TRP A 75 5.93 -2.75 4.66
CA TRP A 75 6.22 -3.79 5.63
C TRP A 75 6.97 -4.94 4.93
N GLY A 76 7.73 -5.73 5.67
CA GLY A 76 8.29 -6.98 5.14
C GLY A 76 9.25 -6.85 3.95
N ASN A 77 9.94 -5.70 3.73
CA ASN A 77 10.82 -5.51 2.57
C ASN A 77 11.90 -6.62 2.41
N GLY A 78 12.28 -7.30 3.49
CA GLY A 78 13.29 -8.37 3.45
C GLY A 78 12.70 -9.68 2.94
N PHE A 79 11.42 -9.91 3.24
CA PHE A 79 10.63 -10.98 2.65
C PHE A 79 10.37 -10.70 1.17
N ALA A 80 10.20 -9.43 0.79
CA ALA A 80 10.10 -9.03 -0.62
C ALA A 80 11.39 -9.27 -1.39
N ALA A 81 12.55 -8.95 -0.79
CA ALA A 81 13.84 -9.29 -1.36
C ALA A 81 13.99 -10.81 -1.59
N TRP A 82 13.56 -11.62 -0.62
CA TRP A 82 13.55 -13.08 -0.77
C TRP A 82 12.61 -13.54 -1.90
N TRP A 83 11.39 -13.01 -1.94
CA TRP A 83 10.40 -13.32 -2.97
C TRP A 83 10.91 -13.01 -4.38
N ILE A 84 11.51 -11.84 -4.58
CA ILE A 84 12.08 -11.40 -5.86
C ILE A 84 13.21 -12.34 -6.27
N LYS A 85 14.10 -12.70 -5.35
CA LYS A 85 15.18 -13.64 -5.63
C LYS A 85 14.65 -15.01 -6.05
N GLN A 86 13.64 -15.55 -5.36
CA GLN A 86 13.06 -16.84 -5.72
C GLN A 86 12.40 -16.83 -7.11
N ASN A 87 11.66 -15.77 -7.43
CA ASN A 87 10.88 -15.70 -8.67
C ASN A 87 11.66 -15.21 -9.90
N THR A 88 12.73 -14.42 -9.69
CA THR A 88 13.45 -13.77 -10.80
C THR A 88 14.95 -14.06 -10.81
N GLY A 89 15.50 -14.63 -9.74
CA GLY A 89 16.95 -14.80 -9.55
C GLY A 89 17.70 -13.50 -9.19
N ASN A 90 17.04 -12.34 -9.21
CA ASN A 90 17.68 -11.06 -8.92
C ASN A 90 17.82 -10.85 -7.41
N GLU A 91 18.98 -10.33 -7.00
CA GLU A 91 19.22 -9.91 -5.63
C GLU A 91 18.99 -8.41 -5.48
N VAL A 92 18.17 -8.05 -4.49
CA VAL A 92 17.79 -6.66 -4.22
C VAL A 92 17.64 -6.46 -2.71
N GLY A 93 18.20 -5.38 -2.17
CA GLY A 93 18.13 -5.08 -0.74
C GLY A 93 18.67 -6.18 0.17
N THR A 94 18.28 -6.15 1.44
CA THR A 94 18.62 -7.19 2.42
C THR A 94 17.63 -8.36 2.31
N ILE A 95 18.13 -9.55 1.97
CA ILE A 95 17.31 -10.75 1.84
C ILE A 95 17.08 -11.38 3.22
N VAL A 96 15.82 -11.56 3.59
CA VAL A 96 15.41 -12.24 4.82
C VAL A 96 14.46 -13.37 4.45
N GLU A 97 14.76 -14.59 4.87
CA GLU A 97 13.85 -15.72 4.65
C GLU A 97 12.54 -15.49 5.43
N PRO A 98 11.37 -15.51 4.77
CA PRO A 98 10.11 -15.29 5.44
C PRO A 98 9.73 -16.47 6.35
N PRO A 99 9.02 -16.21 7.46
CA PRO A 99 8.42 -17.26 8.26
C PRO A 99 7.37 -18.05 7.46
N ALA A 100 6.98 -19.23 7.97
CA ALA A 100 6.12 -20.17 7.26
C ALA A 100 4.76 -19.56 6.85
N ASN A 101 4.16 -18.74 7.72
CA ASN A 101 2.90 -18.08 7.45
C ASN A 101 2.99 -17.06 6.31
N VAL A 102 4.06 -16.25 6.24
CA VAL A 102 4.29 -15.34 5.10
C VAL A 102 4.55 -16.11 3.80
N LYS A 103 5.23 -17.26 3.87
CA LYS A 103 5.38 -18.16 2.70
C LYS A 103 4.04 -18.74 2.24
N GLU A 104 3.12 -19.00 3.17
CA GLU A 104 1.76 -19.45 2.80
C GLU A 104 0.96 -18.33 2.13
N MET A 105 1.09 -17.08 2.59
CA MET A 105 0.48 -15.94 1.89
C MET A 105 0.99 -15.80 0.45
N PHE A 106 2.29 -15.99 0.25
CA PHE A 106 2.91 -16.03 -1.07
C PHE A 106 2.34 -17.14 -1.95
N LYS A 107 2.17 -18.34 -1.40
CA LYS A 107 1.54 -19.45 -2.11
C LYS A 107 0.09 -19.13 -2.50
N HIS A 108 -0.71 -18.59 -1.58
CA HIS A 108 -2.07 -18.15 -1.89
C HIS A 108 -2.08 -17.08 -2.98
N TYR A 109 -1.08 -16.21 -3.02
CA TYR A 109 -0.97 -15.21 -4.06
C TYR A 109 -0.74 -15.83 -5.45
N GLU A 110 0.19 -16.78 -5.57
CA GLU A 110 0.48 -17.50 -6.83
C GLU A 110 -0.73 -18.31 -7.30
N ASP A 111 -1.32 -19.09 -6.38
CA ASP A 111 -2.47 -19.94 -6.68
C ASP A 111 -3.68 -19.07 -7.06
N GLY A 112 -3.90 -17.95 -6.37
CA GLY A 112 -4.98 -17.00 -6.64
C GLY A 112 -4.86 -16.27 -7.97
N LEU A 113 -3.63 -15.91 -8.39
CA LEU A 113 -3.36 -15.22 -9.67
C LEU A 113 -3.78 -16.03 -10.90
N THR A 114 -3.69 -17.37 -10.81
CA THR A 114 -3.99 -18.27 -11.94
C THR A 114 -5.38 -18.90 -11.85
N SER A 115 -6.08 -18.65 -10.75
CA SER A 115 -7.38 -19.23 -10.45
C SER A 115 -8.56 -18.48 -11.09
N PRO A 116 -9.69 -19.16 -11.35
CA PRO A 116 -10.95 -18.49 -11.64
C PRO A 116 -11.38 -17.57 -10.48
N PRO A 117 -12.18 -16.51 -10.74
CA PRO A 117 -12.51 -15.49 -9.74
C PRO A 117 -13.02 -16.02 -8.39
N GLU A 118 -13.89 -17.04 -8.40
CA GLU A 118 -14.43 -17.62 -7.16
C GLU A 118 -13.36 -18.28 -6.28
N GLN A 119 -12.41 -18.98 -6.91
CA GLN A 119 -11.28 -19.62 -6.21
C GLN A 119 -10.24 -18.57 -5.80
N GLY A 120 -9.99 -17.58 -6.66
CA GLY A 120 -9.18 -16.41 -6.31
C GLY A 120 -9.69 -15.73 -5.03
N ASN A 121 -11.00 -15.54 -4.88
CA ASN A 121 -11.56 -14.93 -3.67
C ASN A 121 -11.26 -15.71 -2.37
N ILE A 122 -11.16 -17.03 -2.43
CA ILE A 122 -10.77 -17.87 -1.28
C ILE A 122 -9.32 -17.58 -0.90
N HIS A 123 -8.42 -17.52 -1.89
CA HIS A 123 -7.01 -17.17 -1.66
C HIS A 123 -6.82 -15.74 -1.16
N ALA A 124 -7.54 -14.77 -1.73
CA ALA A 124 -7.53 -13.39 -1.25
C ALA A 124 -7.97 -13.31 0.21
N ARG A 125 -9.04 -14.03 0.58
CA ARG A 125 -9.54 -14.06 1.95
C ARG A 125 -8.49 -14.58 2.92
N ALA A 126 -7.81 -15.69 2.60
CA ALA A 126 -6.76 -16.24 3.45
C ALA A 126 -5.59 -15.25 3.64
N ILE A 127 -5.20 -14.52 2.58
CA ILE A 127 -4.19 -13.46 2.67
C ILE A 127 -4.64 -12.34 3.63
N TYR A 128 -5.88 -11.86 3.50
CA TYR A 128 -6.39 -10.79 4.35
C TYR A 128 -6.62 -11.22 5.80
N GLU A 129 -7.06 -12.45 6.04
CA GLU A 129 -7.17 -13.03 7.39
C GLU A 129 -5.80 -13.05 8.08
N GLU A 130 -4.74 -13.49 7.39
CA GLU A 130 -3.38 -13.48 7.94
C GLU A 130 -2.86 -12.06 8.25
N ILE A 131 -3.11 -11.08 7.37
CA ILE A 131 -2.74 -9.67 7.61
C ILE A 131 -3.40 -9.14 8.88
N VAL A 132 -4.68 -9.47 9.08
CA VAL A 132 -5.44 -9.04 10.26
C VAL A 132 -4.98 -9.79 11.50
N ASP A 133 -4.76 -11.09 11.44
CA ASP A 133 -4.37 -11.88 12.62
C ASP A 133 -2.96 -11.51 13.12
N GLN A 134 -2.03 -11.22 12.21
CA GLN A 134 -0.65 -10.86 12.56
C GLN A 134 -0.41 -9.35 12.72
N GLN A 135 -1.37 -8.51 12.33
CA GLN A 135 -1.26 -7.04 12.41
C GLN A 135 -0.01 -6.49 11.69
N TYR A 136 0.37 -7.08 10.54
CA TYR A 136 1.46 -6.55 9.69
C TYR A 136 1.22 -5.13 9.23
N ILE A 137 -0.06 -4.78 9.11
CA ILE A 137 -0.58 -3.46 8.75
C ILE A 137 -1.61 -3.11 9.80
N ILE A 138 -1.53 -1.91 10.35
CA ILE A 138 -2.50 -1.38 11.32
C ILE A 138 -3.33 -0.29 10.62
N PRO A 139 -4.56 -0.58 10.19
CA PRO A 139 -5.42 0.43 9.58
C PRO A 139 -5.87 1.47 10.62
N LEU A 140 -5.89 2.74 10.22
CA LEU A 140 -6.42 3.83 11.05
C LEU A 140 -7.86 4.17 10.66
N VAL A 141 -8.03 4.71 9.45
CA VAL A 141 -9.30 5.10 8.85
C VAL A 141 -9.23 4.86 7.34
N GLY A 142 -10.39 4.61 6.72
CA GLY A 142 -10.52 4.37 5.29
C GLY A 142 -11.58 5.27 4.64
N PHE A 143 -11.71 5.19 3.32
CA PHE A 143 -12.76 5.87 2.54
C PHE A 143 -12.80 7.40 2.69
N GLY A 144 -11.65 8.05 2.90
CA GLY A 144 -11.55 9.50 2.86
C GLY A 144 -11.98 10.05 1.47
N PRO A 145 -12.83 11.09 1.40
CA PRO A 145 -13.30 11.62 0.12
C PRO A 145 -12.12 12.23 -0.66
N ARG A 146 -11.94 11.81 -1.92
CA ARG A 146 -11.06 12.48 -2.88
C ARG A 146 -11.91 13.38 -3.77
N VAL A 147 -11.74 14.68 -3.64
CA VAL A 147 -12.46 15.68 -4.44
C VAL A 147 -11.57 16.22 -5.55
N ALA A 148 -12.17 16.46 -6.71
CA ALA A 148 -11.52 17.14 -7.83
C ALA A 148 -12.21 18.48 -8.07
N VAL A 149 -11.43 19.50 -8.43
CA VAL A 149 -11.95 20.82 -8.79
C VAL A 149 -12.04 20.90 -10.31
N VAL A 150 -13.23 21.21 -10.81
CA VAL A 150 -13.52 21.29 -12.24
C VAL A 150 -13.97 22.71 -12.56
N ASN A 151 -13.47 23.27 -13.66
CA ASN A 151 -13.92 24.57 -14.13
C ASN A 151 -15.42 24.50 -14.48
N ALA A 152 -16.23 25.48 -14.03
CA ALA A 152 -17.67 25.51 -14.28
C ALA A 152 -18.05 25.46 -15.79
N ASN A 153 -17.16 25.98 -16.64
CA ASN A 153 -17.31 25.97 -18.10
C ASN A 153 -16.84 24.66 -18.74
N MET A 154 -16.31 23.69 -17.99
CA MET A 154 -15.98 22.38 -18.53
C MET A 154 -17.24 21.49 -18.57
N GLY A 155 -17.47 20.85 -19.71
CA GLY A 155 -18.55 19.90 -19.97
C GLY A 155 -18.00 18.48 -20.12
N ASN A 156 -18.91 17.52 -20.00
CA ASN A 156 -18.64 16.08 -20.07
C ASN A 156 -17.68 15.54 -19.01
N VAL A 157 -17.56 16.23 -17.86
CA VAL A 157 -16.83 15.72 -16.71
C VAL A 157 -17.80 14.94 -15.82
N PRO A 158 -17.54 13.65 -15.53
CA PRO A 158 -18.41 12.87 -14.67
C PRO A 158 -18.40 13.40 -13.23
N GLU A 159 -19.53 13.26 -12.53
CA GLU A 159 -19.64 13.60 -11.10
C GLU A 159 -18.75 12.71 -10.23
N PHE A 160 -18.59 11.45 -10.62
CA PHE A 160 -17.76 10.46 -9.94
C PHE A 160 -16.77 9.82 -10.90
N ALA A 161 -15.51 9.73 -10.47
CA ALA A 161 -14.48 8.96 -11.15
C ALA A 161 -13.58 8.29 -10.11
N VAL A 162 -13.15 7.07 -10.40
CA VAL A 162 -12.20 6.36 -9.53
C VAL A 162 -10.82 6.96 -9.73
N MET A 163 -10.30 7.60 -8.69
CA MET A 163 -8.98 8.23 -8.71
C MET A 163 -8.01 7.42 -7.88
N ASP A 164 -7.22 6.60 -8.56
CA ASP A 164 -6.04 5.99 -7.97
C ASP A 164 -5.01 5.62 -9.04
N TRP A 165 -3.79 5.30 -8.62
CA TRP A 165 -2.71 4.98 -9.54
C TRP A 165 -2.97 3.72 -10.41
N PRO A 166 -3.61 2.61 -9.93
CA PRO A 166 -3.89 1.45 -10.77
C PRO A 166 -4.86 1.79 -11.89
N PHE A 167 -5.81 2.68 -11.58
CA PHE A 167 -6.81 3.19 -12.51
C PHE A 167 -6.29 4.33 -13.39
N ARG A 168 -5.02 4.72 -13.23
CA ARG A 168 -4.37 5.83 -13.96
C ARG A 168 -5.17 7.13 -13.89
N GLY A 169 -5.80 7.38 -12.73
CA GLY A 169 -6.59 8.60 -12.50
C GLY A 169 -5.83 9.85 -12.95
N PRO A 170 -6.44 10.76 -13.74
CA PRO A 170 -7.88 10.88 -14.01
C PRO A 170 -8.40 10.12 -15.25
N SER A 171 -7.70 9.11 -15.80
CA SER A 171 -8.12 8.47 -17.07
C SER A 171 -9.50 7.80 -17.02
N THR A 172 -9.94 7.33 -15.85
CA THR A 172 -11.30 6.80 -15.64
C THR A 172 -12.41 7.83 -15.81
N ALA A 173 -12.05 9.12 -15.82
CA ALA A 173 -12.96 10.20 -16.13
C ALA A 173 -13.04 10.49 -17.64
N TYR A 174 -12.27 9.79 -18.48
CA TYR A 174 -12.21 9.96 -19.94
C TYR A 174 -11.96 11.43 -20.38
N PRO A 175 -10.84 12.04 -19.95
CA PRO A 175 -10.58 13.46 -20.17
C PRO A 175 -10.49 13.85 -21.64
N GLU A 176 -10.23 12.91 -22.56
CA GLU A 176 -10.29 13.13 -24.01
C GLU A 176 -11.67 13.52 -24.52
N GLN A 177 -12.72 13.27 -23.73
CA GLN A 177 -14.09 13.66 -24.05
C GLN A 177 -14.52 14.98 -23.41
N PHE A 178 -13.66 15.61 -22.60
CA PHE A 178 -13.96 16.89 -21.97
C PHE A 178 -13.96 18.01 -23.00
N TYR A 179 -14.82 19.00 -22.80
CA TYR A 179 -14.86 20.18 -23.65
C TYR A 179 -15.15 21.44 -22.85
N PHE A 180 -14.75 22.60 -23.37
CA PHE A 180 -15.23 23.87 -22.84
C PHE A 180 -16.57 24.24 -23.48
N LYS A 181 -17.57 24.51 -22.65
CA LYS A 181 -18.86 25.07 -23.05
C LYS A 181 -18.60 26.42 -23.74
N LYS A 182 -19.35 26.69 -24.81
CA LYS A 182 -19.33 27.98 -25.50
C LYS A 182 -20.22 28.99 -24.79
#